data_AF-Q6RJT2-F1
#
_entry.id   AF-Q6RJT2-F1
#
_cell.length_a   1.000
_cell.length_b   1.000
_cell.length_c   1.000
_cell.angle_alpha   90.00
_cell.angle_beta   90.00
_cell.angle_gamma   90.00
#
_symmetry.space_group_name_H-M   'P 1'
#
loop_
_entity.id
_entity.type
_entity.pdbx_description
1 polymer ?
#
loop_
_entity_poly.entity_id
_entity_poly.type
_entity_poly.pdbx_seq_one_letter_code
_entity_poly.pdbx_strand_id
1 'polypeptide(L)'
;SHFGMDSKLAGIVIPNDGLCHLDSKNEYSMSTVLEYPTIGQLIDKLVQNNVLLIFAVTQEQVHLYENYAKLIPGATVGLLQKDSS
;
A
#
# COMPACT_ATOMS: atom_id res chain seq x y z
N SER A 1 -1.77 6.84 4.00
CA SER A 1 -2.15 5.96 2.88
C SER A 1 -3.63 6.09 2.58
N HIS A 2 -4.00 6.00 1.30
CA HIS A 2 -5.38 5.81 0.86
C HIS A 2 -5.62 4.32 0.57
N PHE A 3 -6.82 3.82 0.84
CA PHE A 3 -7.17 2.40 0.69
C PHE A 3 -8.54 2.22 0.02
N GLY A 4 -8.65 1.22 -0.85
CA GLY A 4 -9.91 0.81 -1.48
C GLY A 4 -10.73 1.99 -2.04
N MET A 5 -11.93 2.15 -1.50
CA MET A 5 -12.99 3.07 -1.96
C MET A 5 -12.68 4.56 -1.77
N ASP A 6 -11.53 4.95 -1.23
CA ASP A 6 -11.09 6.37 -1.21
C ASP A 6 -11.07 6.97 -2.62
N SER A 7 -10.82 6.14 -3.64
CA SER A 7 -10.83 6.50 -5.05
C SER A 7 -12.24 6.79 -5.61
N LYS A 8 -13.30 6.41 -4.90
CA LYS A 8 -14.69 6.74 -5.26
C LYS A 8 -14.92 8.24 -5.24
N LEU A 9 -14.22 9.00 -4.40
CA LEU A 9 -14.25 10.46 -4.39
C LEU A 9 -13.70 11.06 -5.68
N ALA A 10 -12.84 10.34 -6.40
CA ALA A 10 -12.32 10.69 -7.73
C ALA A 10 -13.11 10.04 -8.88
N GLY A 11 -14.23 9.36 -8.60
CA GLY A 11 -15.04 8.65 -9.61
C GLY A 11 -14.46 7.31 -10.07
N ILE A 12 -13.39 6.83 -9.44
CA ILE A 12 -12.73 5.57 -9.76
C ILE A 12 -13.41 4.45 -8.96
N VAL A 13 -14.04 3.51 -9.67
CA VAL A 13 -14.89 2.45 -9.08
C VAL A 13 -14.52 1.04 -9.54
N ILE A 14 -13.40 0.89 -10.25
CA ILE A 14 -12.92 -0.39 -10.77
C ILE A 14 -11.88 -0.96 -9.79
N PRO A 15 -12.17 -2.06 -9.07
CA PRO A 15 -11.24 -2.61 -8.09
C PRO A 15 -9.86 -2.90 -8.68
N ASN A 16 -8.82 -2.70 -7.86
CA ASN A 16 -7.45 -3.07 -8.26
C ASN A 16 -7.38 -4.56 -8.65
N ASP A 17 -6.71 -4.89 -9.75
CA ASP A 17 -6.61 -6.26 -10.26
C ASP A 17 -5.38 -7.03 -9.76
N GLY A 18 -4.46 -6.36 -9.04
CA GLY A 18 -3.24 -6.96 -8.52
C GLY A 18 -2.22 -7.36 -9.59
N LEU A 19 -2.27 -6.74 -10.77
CA LEU A 19 -1.35 -6.96 -11.89
C LEU A 19 -0.37 -5.79 -12.08
N CYS A 20 0.67 -6.02 -12.88
CA CYS A 20 1.63 -4.98 -13.23
C CYS A 20 1.10 -4.13 -14.39
N HIS A 21 1.01 -2.82 -14.17
CA HIS A 21 0.60 -1.82 -15.17
C HIS A 21 1.63 -0.70 -15.32
N LEU A 22 2.92 -1.03 -15.19
CA LEU A 22 4.01 -0.09 -15.46
C LEU A 22 4.18 0.08 -16.98
N ASP A 23 4.20 1.33 -17.44
CA ASP A 23 4.42 1.65 -18.85
C ASP A 23 5.91 1.71 -19.23
N SER A 24 6.21 2.06 -20.48
CA SER A 24 7.59 2.16 -20.97
C SER A 24 8.40 3.31 -20.37
N LYS A 25 7.76 4.22 -19.62
CA LYS A 25 8.40 5.31 -18.85
C LYS A 25 8.57 4.94 -17.37
N ASN A 26 8.22 3.71 -16.97
CA ASN A 26 8.16 3.23 -15.59
C ASN A 26 7.12 3.97 -14.72
N GLU A 27 6.05 4.48 -15.33
CA GLU A 27 4.94 5.10 -14.62
C GLU A 27 3.76 4.12 -14.46
N TYR A 28 3.04 4.22 -13.33
CA TYR A 28 1.84 3.40 -13.10
C TYR A 28 0.65 3.94 -13.89
N SER A 29 0.42 3.33 -15.05
CA SER A 29 -0.56 3.78 -16.05
C SER A 29 -2.03 3.68 -15.59
N MET A 30 -2.33 2.79 -14.63
CA MET A 30 -3.70 2.56 -14.14
C MET A 30 -4.06 3.37 -12.88
N SER A 31 -3.24 4.35 -12.51
CA SER A 31 -3.43 5.21 -11.32
C SER A 31 -4.78 5.94 -11.26
N THR A 32 -5.34 6.30 -12.42
CA THR A 32 -6.63 7.02 -12.53
C THR A 32 -7.79 6.13 -12.95
N VAL A 33 -7.56 4.81 -13.09
CA VAL A 33 -8.53 3.85 -13.62
C VAL A 33 -8.90 2.80 -12.57
N LEU A 34 -7.93 2.32 -11.80
CA LEU A 34 -8.12 1.31 -10.77
C LEU A 34 -8.13 1.93 -9.37
N GLU A 35 -9.00 1.41 -8.51
CA GLU A 35 -9.05 1.78 -7.10
C GLU A 35 -7.71 1.46 -6.40
N TYR A 36 -7.49 2.08 -5.24
CA TYR A 36 -6.36 1.70 -4.39
C TYR A 36 -6.50 0.23 -3.96
N PRO A 37 -5.40 -0.54 -3.88
CA PRO A 37 -5.47 -1.91 -3.41
C PRO A 37 -5.99 -1.94 -1.97
N THR A 38 -6.78 -2.96 -1.67
CA THR A 38 -7.18 -3.26 -0.29
C THR A 38 -6.02 -3.87 0.50
N ILE A 39 -6.08 -3.83 1.83
CA ILE A 39 -5.09 -4.51 2.69
C ILE A 39 -5.00 -6.01 2.37
N GLY A 40 -6.14 -6.67 2.10
CA GLY A 40 -6.17 -8.09 1.74
C GLY A 40 -5.44 -8.40 0.43
N GLN A 41 -5.65 -7.58 -0.60
CA GLN A 41 -4.93 -7.70 -1.88
C GLN A 41 -3.43 -7.47 -1.72
N LEU A 42 -3.04 -6.52 -0.86
CA LEU A 42 -1.65 -6.26 -0.56
C LEU A 42 -1.00 -7.48 0.13
N ILE A 43 -1.66 -8.07 1.15
CA ILE A 43 -1.17 -9.26 1.85
C ILE A 43 -0.97 -10.42 0.88
N ASP A 44 -1.97 -10.70 0.04
CA ASP A 44 -1.91 -11.79 -0.94
C ASP A 44 -0.69 -11.66 -1.85
N LYS A 45 -0.44 -10.45 -2.38
CA LYS A 45 0.70 -10.19 -3.26
C LYS A 45 2.04 -10.21 -2.55
N LEU A 46 2.13 -9.73 -1.30
CA LEU A 46 3.37 -9.77 -0.53
C LEU A 46 3.79 -11.22 -0.23
N VAL A 47 2.83 -12.05 0.20
CA VAL A 47 3.07 -13.47 0.47
C VAL A 47 3.41 -14.22 -0.82
N GLN A 48 2.65 -14.01 -1.90
CA GLN A 48 2.90 -14.65 -3.20
C GLN A 48 4.30 -14.36 -3.73
N ASN A 49 4.79 -13.12 -3.55
CA ASN A 49 6.08 -12.68 -4.07
C ASN A 49 7.22 -12.80 -3.03
N ASN A 50 6.97 -13.37 -1.85
CA ASN A 50 7.94 -13.53 -0.77
C ASN A 50 8.63 -12.21 -0.38
N VAL A 51 7.84 -11.14 -0.25
CA VAL A 51 8.31 -9.79 0.09
C VAL A 51 8.00 -9.49 1.56
N LEU A 52 9.02 -9.04 2.30
CA LEU A 52 8.87 -8.53 3.66
C LEU A 52 8.65 -7.01 3.63
N LEU A 53 7.55 -6.56 4.21
CA LEU A 53 7.17 -5.14 4.23
C LEU A 53 7.69 -4.44 5.49
N ILE A 54 8.42 -3.34 5.32
CA ILE A 54 8.88 -2.49 6.42
C ILE A 54 8.18 -1.13 6.31
N PHE A 55 7.37 -0.79 7.32
CA PHE A 55 6.76 0.52 7.45
C PHE A 55 7.68 1.47 8.22
N ALA A 56 8.40 2.35 7.52
CA ALA A 56 9.13 3.45 8.12
C ALA A 56 8.22 4.69 8.16
N VAL A 57 7.66 5.02 9.33
CA VAL A 57 6.62 6.05 9.46
C VAL A 57 6.92 7.01 10.60
N THR A 58 6.47 8.25 10.47
CA THR A 58 6.61 9.27 11.51
C THR A 58 5.75 8.94 12.74
N GLN A 59 6.10 9.52 13.89
CA GLN A 59 5.55 9.18 15.20
C GLN A 59 4.01 9.19 15.26
N GLU A 60 3.37 10.14 14.59
CA GLU A 60 1.91 10.31 14.59
C GLU A 60 1.18 9.14 13.92
N GLN A 61 1.86 8.40 13.03
CA GLN A 61 1.28 7.32 12.23
C GLN A 61 1.68 5.92 12.73
N VAL A 62 2.66 5.82 13.65
CA VAL A 62 3.19 4.52 14.13
C VAL A 62 2.07 3.57 14.55
N HIS A 63 1.17 4.01 15.43
CA HIS A 63 0.09 3.15 15.93
C HIS A 63 -0.87 2.65 14.85
N LEU A 64 -1.09 3.44 13.80
CA LEU A 64 -1.90 3.02 12.66
C LEU A 64 -1.22 1.88 11.89
N TYR A 65 0.06 2.05 11.58
CA TYR A 65 0.82 1.05 10.82
C TYR A 65 1.20 -0.18 11.65
N GLU A 66 1.30 -0.07 12.98
CA GLU A 66 1.41 -1.23 13.88
C GLU A 66 0.18 -2.13 13.77
N ASN A 67 -1.03 -1.55 13.67
CA ASN A 67 -2.25 -2.33 13.51
C ASN A 67 -2.32 -3.01 12.13
N TYR A 68 -1.82 -2.36 11.07
CA TYR A 68 -1.70 -3.00 9.76
C TYR A 68 -0.63 -4.09 9.72
N ALA A 69 0.54 -3.86 10.33
CA ALA A 69 1.61 -4.85 10.38
C ALA A 69 1.17 -6.14 11.09
N LYS A 70 0.29 -6.07 12.10
CA LYS A 70 -0.30 -7.27 12.74
C LYS A 70 -1.11 -8.14 11.77
N LEU A 71 -1.65 -7.56 10.70
CA LEU A 71 -2.42 -8.29 9.68
C LEU A 71 -1.52 -8.86 8.57
N ILE A 72 -0.31 -8.33 8.40
CA ILE A 72 0.60 -8.68 7.30
C ILE A 72 1.72 -9.57 7.87
N PRO A 73 1.77 -10.87 7.52
CA PRO A 73 2.80 -11.76 8.03
C PRO A 73 4.21 -11.26 7.72
N GLY A 74 5.04 -11.11 8.75
CA GLY A 74 6.43 -10.68 8.60
C GLY A 74 6.63 -9.17 8.40
N ALA A 75 5.56 -8.37 8.44
CA ALA A 75 5.71 -6.92 8.36
C ALA A 75 6.27 -6.33 9.67
N THR A 76 7.09 -5.29 9.56
CA THR A 76 7.66 -4.56 10.70
C THR A 76 7.38 -3.07 10.59
N VAL A 77 7.45 -2.36 11.72
CA VAL A 77 7.26 -0.91 11.78
C VAL A 77 8.48 -0.28 12.45
N GLY A 78 9.01 0.77 11.85
CA GLY A 78 10.09 1.59 12.37
C GLY A 78 9.65 3.05 12.48
N LEU A 79 10.07 3.72 13.55
CA LEU A 79 9.89 5.15 13.70
C LEU A 79 10.88 5.89 12.80
N LEU A 80 10.36 6.68 11.87
CA LEU A 80 11.15 7.58 11.03
C LEU A 80 11.19 8.97 11.65
N GLN A 81 12.38 9.56 11.77
CA GLN A 81 12.52 10.95 12.21
C GLN A 81 11.94 11.91 11.17
N LYS A 82 11.61 13.16 11.56
CA LYS A 82 10.97 14.12 10.65
C LYS A 82 11.85 14.51 9.45
N ASP A 83 13.16 14.40 9.61
CA ASP A 83 14.16 14.60 8.55
C ASP A 83 14.54 13.29 7.84
N SER A 84 13.86 12.19 8.16
CA SER A 84 14.15 10.84 7.66
C SER A 84 15.58 10.35 7.91
N SER A 85 16.25 10.91 8.93
CA SER A 85 17.56 10.47 9.39
C SER A 85 17.53 9.22 10.29
#